data_AF-A0A966V9I0-F1
#
_entry.id   AF-A0A966V9I0-F1
#
_cell.length_a   1.000
_cell.length_b   1.000
_cell.length_c   1.000
_cell.angle_alpha   90.00
_cell.angle_beta   90.00
_cell.angle_gamma   90.00
#
_symmetry.space_group_name_H-M   'P 1'
#
loop_
_entity.id
_entity.type
_entity.pdbx_description
1 polymer ?
#
loop_
_entity_poly.entity_id
_entity_poly.type
_entity_poly.pdbx_seq_one_letter_code
_entity_poly.pdbx_strand_id
1 'polypeptide(L)'
;MSSPAYSFTSDTNTGVYRSAASTLSIAAQGFESLNITTAGLVVGANKSGNTSSIIFNTSSNSTYITNRTSGVDYQAIGIEAFGRSIQLGVTPLSSTCNVSIPYGKLTVSGVVENTNYVLSPQLYDAGTKTGNFTLDFANGPCQQVTINAAGPLVITLSNPVTGGAYLLKVVQGATPGTVTWPVAVKWGAAGAPVLSTVTGKIDIINLYYDGTNYYGTYALGF
;
A
#
# COMPACT_ATOMS: atom_id res chain seq x y z
N MET A 1 -34.84 43.52 25.53
CA MET A 1 -33.65 43.18 24.73
C MET A 1 -33.89 43.73 23.33
N SER A 2 -32.99 44.58 22.81
CA SER A 2 -33.18 45.32 21.57
C SER A 2 -33.19 44.40 20.35
N SER A 3 -34.16 44.53 19.45
CA SER A 3 -34.16 43.84 18.15
C SER A 3 -33.00 44.35 17.27
N PRO A 4 -32.04 43.51 16.87
CA PRO A 4 -31.32 43.71 15.62
C PRO A 4 -32.17 43.11 14.51
N ALA A 5 -32.74 43.93 13.62
CA ALA A 5 -33.54 43.46 12.51
C ALA A 5 -33.07 44.14 11.21
N TYR A 6 -32.15 43.49 10.50
CA TYR A 6 -32.18 43.57 9.04
C TYR A 6 -33.24 42.56 8.59
N SER A 7 -34.52 42.94 8.76
CA SER A 7 -35.65 42.22 8.19
C SER A 7 -35.91 42.81 6.81
N PHE A 8 -36.02 41.97 5.78
CA PHE A 8 -36.63 42.40 4.54
C PHE A 8 -38.10 42.64 4.87
N THR A 9 -38.57 43.89 4.90
CA THR A 9 -39.82 44.29 5.57
C THR A 9 -41.10 43.63 5.04
N SER A 10 -41.05 42.92 3.92
CA SER A 10 -42.15 42.11 3.35
C SER A 10 -41.95 40.59 3.49
N ASP A 11 -40.76 40.14 3.89
CA ASP A 11 -40.43 38.73 4.10
C ASP A 11 -40.16 38.51 5.59
N THR A 12 -41.20 38.05 6.29
CA THR A 12 -41.19 37.89 7.74
C THR A 12 -40.46 36.62 8.20
N ASN A 13 -40.04 35.77 7.27
CA ASN A 13 -39.45 34.47 7.57
C ASN A 13 -38.02 34.30 7.04
N THR A 14 -37.46 35.36 6.44
CA THR A 14 -36.08 35.43 5.98
C THR A 14 -35.37 36.65 6.58
N GLY A 15 -34.19 36.45 7.18
CA GLY A 15 -33.42 37.57 7.75
C GLY A 15 -32.31 37.15 8.71
N VAL A 16 -31.56 38.14 9.19
CA VAL A 16 -30.49 37.96 10.18
C VAL A 16 -31.03 38.29 11.57
N TYR A 17 -30.84 37.39 12.54
CA TYR A 17 -31.36 37.52 13.90
C TYR A 17 -30.39 36.94 14.93
N ARG A 18 -30.62 37.23 16.21
CA ARG A 18 -29.93 36.56 17.32
C ARG A 18 -30.80 35.45 17.87
N SER A 19 -30.39 34.20 17.69
CA SER A 19 -31.12 33.03 18.20
C SER A 19 -30.88 32.75 19.69
N ALA A 20 -29.73 33.19 20.23
CA ALA A 20 -29.37 33.06 21.65
C ALA A 20 -28.34 34.14 22.09
N ALA A 21 -27.90 34.08 23.35
CA ALA A 21 -26.75 34.84 23.82
C ALA A 21 -25.48 34.42 23.04
N SER A 22 -24.68 35.38 22.60
CA SER A 22 -23.45 35.13 21.82
C SER A 22 -23.62 34.33 20.52
N THR A 23 -24.81 34.40 19.92
CA THR A 23 -25.14 33.68 18.68
C THR A 23 -25.75 34.62 17.65
N LEU A 24 -25.30 34.51 16.40
CA LEU A 24 -25.84 35.22 15.23
C LEU A 24 -26.33 34.21 14.19
N SER A 25 -27.57 34.36 13.73
CA SER A 25 -28.25 33.41 12.86
C SER A 25 -28.83 34.08 11.63
N ILE A 26 -28.97 33.31 10.55
CA ILE A 26 -29.67 33.71 9.32
C ILE A 26 -30.79 32.72 9.07
N ALA A 27 -32.03 33.21 8.97
CA ALA A 27 -33.21 32.44 8.59
C ALA A 27 -33.55 32.63 7.11
N ALA A 28 -34.14 31.60 6.50
CA ALA A 28 -34.85 31.68 5.22
C ALA A 28 -36.06 30.75 5.25
N GLN A 29 -37.23 31.21 4.80
CA GLN A 29 -38.48 30.46 4.86
C GLN A 29 -38.85 29.93 6.25
N GLY A 30 -38.44 30.64 7.31
CA GLY A 30 -38.74 30.29 8.69
C GLY A 30 -37.79 29.26 9.32
N PHE A 31 -36.74 28.85 8.60
CA PHE A 31 -35.73 27.89 9.08
C PHE A 31 -34.35 28.55 9.23
N GLU A 32 -33.61 28.18 10.27
CA GLU A 32 -32.22 28.64 10.50
C GLU A 32 -31.27 28.05 9.45
N SER A 33 -30.89 28.85 8.46
CA SER A 33 -30.01 28.41 7.37
C SER A 33 -28.53 28.51 7.71
N LEU A 34 -28.16 29.42 8.62
CA LEU A 34 -26.78 29.61 9.08
C LEU A 34 -26.78 30.06 10.54
N ASN A 35 -25.84 29.55 11.33
CA ASN A 35 -25.71 29.86 12.75
C ASN A 35 -24.23 30.01 13.13
N ILE A 36 -23.85 31.18 13.64
CA ILE A 36 -22.52 31.51 14.15
C ILE A 36 -22.61 31.53 15.68
N THR A 37 -21.90 30.62 16.31
CA THR A 37 -21.80 30.49 17.77
C THR A 37 -20.37 30.71 18.23
N THR A 38 -20.14 30.75 19.54
CA THR A 38 -18.80 30.73 20.11
C THR A 38 -18.00 29.45 19.80
N ALA A 39 -18.67 28.37 19.35
CA ALA A 39 -18.03 27.11 18.97
C ALA A 39 -17.66 27.04 17.47
N GLY A 40 -18.19 27.95 16.63
CA GLY A 40 -17.93 28.01 15.20
C GLY A 40 -19.17 28.29 14.35
N LEU A 41 -19.05 28.00 13.05
CA LEU A 41 -20.06 28.23 12.03
C LEU A 41 -20.77 26.92 11.66
N VAL A 42 -22.11 26.93 11.72
CA VAL A 42 -22.99 25.86 11.28
C VAL A 42 -23.76 26.34 10.05
N VAL A 43 -23.75 25.59 8.95
CA VAL A 43 -24.55 25.85 7.75
C VAL A 43 -25.56 24.71 7.57
N GLY A 44 -26.86 25.04 7.45
CA GLY A 44 -27.93 24.07 7.19
C GLY A 44 -28.67 23.53 8.42
N ALA A 45 -28.85 24.34 9.47
CA ALA A 45 -29.59 23.94 10.67
C ALA A 45 -31.10 23.74 10.40
N ASN A 46 -31.47 22.53 10.00
CA ASN A 46 -32.84 22.02 9.85
C ASN A 46 -33.62 22.50 8.62
N LYS A 47 -33.33 21.92 7.46
CA LYS A 47 -34.41 21.56 6.51
C LYS A 47 -35.10 20.30 7.04
N SER A 48 -36.42 20.33 7.20
CA SER A 48 -37.22 19.11 7.42
C SER A 48 -36.85 18.09 6.34
N GLY A 49 -36.16 17.01 6.73
CA GLY A 49 -35.91 15.84 5.88
C GLY A 49 -34.64 15.80 5.02
N ASN A 50 -33.69 16.75 5.12
CA ASN A 50 -32.37 16.60 4.45
C ASN A 50 -31.26 17.30 5.23
N THR A 51 -30.25 16.54 5.68
CA THR A 51 -29.34 16.90 6.78
C THR A 51 -27.86 16.92 6.35
N SER A 52 -27.56 17.48 5.18
CA SER A 52 -26.18 17.79 4.77
C SER A 52 -25.78 19.17 5.31
N SER A 53 -25.12 19.20 6.47
CA SER A 53 -24.53 20.42 7.03
C SER A 53 -23.02 20.39 6.91
N ILE A 54 -22.43 21.39 6.23
CA ILE A 54 -20.99 21.67 6.36
C ILE A 54 -20.85 22.42 7.68
N ILE A 55 -20.32 21.76 8.71
CA ILE A 55 -20.06 22.36 10.01
C ILE A 55 -18.56 22.60 10.13
N PHE A 56 -18.14 23.86 10.21
CA PHE A 56 -16.78 24.18 10.63
C PHE A 56 -16.76 24.28 12.16
N ASN A 57 -16.77 23.13 12.84
CA ASN A 57 -16.67 23.10 14.30
C ASN A 57 -15.21 23.34 14.69
N THR A 58 -14.95 24.36 15.51
CA THR A 58 -13.58 24.71 15.95
C THR A 58 -13.34 24.40 17.43
N SER A 59 -14.31 23.76 18.11
CA SER A 59 -14.31 23.72 19.57
C SER A 59 -13.43 22.63 20.20
N SER A 60 -12.53 21.96 19.47
CA SER A 60 -11.35 21.22 19.99
C SER A 60 -10.48 20.71 18.82
N ASN A 61 -9.78 21.61 18.13
CA ASN A 61 -8.64 21.29 17.23
C ASN A 61 -8.90 20.38 16.00
N SER A 62 -10.15 20.13 15.58
CA SER A 62 -10.44 19.33 14.38
C SER A 62 -11.59 19.92 13.54
N THR A 63 -11.46 19.88 12.22
CA THR A 63 -12.51 20.31 11.26
C THR A 63 -13.10 19.08 10.58
N TYR A 64 -14.43 18.90 10.68
CA TYR A 64 -15.15 17.76 10.11
C TYR A 64 -16.24 18.20 9.14
N ILE A 65 -16.38 17.53 8.00
CA ILE A 65 -17.61 17.54 7.20
C ILE A 65 -18.47 16.39 7.72
N THR A 66 -19.65 16.68 8.27
CA THR A 66 -20.59 15.67 8.77
C THR A 66 -21.73 15.46 7.79
N ASN A 67 -22.14 14.21 7.58
CA ASN A 67 -23.45 13.91 7.01
C ASN A 67 -24.38 13.53 8.17
N ARG A 68 -25.24 14.44 8.60
CA ARG A 68 -26.21 14.13 9.65
C ARG A 68 -27.32 13.32 8.98
N THR A 69 -27.77 12.21 9.56
CA THR A 69 -28.94 11.47 9.06
C THR A 69 -29.74 10.98 10.26
N SER A 70 -31.03 11.31 10.30
CA SER A 70 -31.94 10.84 11.35
C SER A 70 -31.48 11.10 12.80
N GLY A 71 -30.88 12.26 13.07
CA GLY A 71 -30.51 12.66 14.44
C GLY A 71 -29.18 12.11 14.96
N VAL A 72 -28.39 11.44 14.12
CA VAL A 72 -27.03 10.97 14.44
C VAL A 72 -26.03 11.66 13.51
N ASP A 73 -24.93 12.16 14.09
CA ASP A 73 -23.84 12.82 13.36
C ASP A 73 -22.82 11.79 12.86
N TYR A 74 -22.72 11.63 11.55
CA TYR A 74 -21.71 10.79 10.92
C TYR A 74 -20.58 11.65 10.34
N GLN A 75 -19.33 11.40 10.74
CA GLN A 75 -18.15 12.08 10.18
C GLN A 75 -17.87 11.58 8.75
N ALA A 76 -17.93 12.46 7.75
CA ALA A 76 -17.68 12.11 6.35
C ALA A 76 -16.21 12.38 5.93
N ILE A 77 -15.64 13.53 6.35
CA ILE A 77 -14.23 13.89 6.10
C ILE A 77 -13.71 14.71 7.29
N GLY A 78 -12.68 14.23 8.00
CA GLY A 78 -12.06 14.94 9.14
C GLY A 78 -10.57 15.23 8.94
N ILE A 79 -10.11 16.41 9.40
CA ILE A 79 -8.69 16.70 9.61
C ILE A 79 -8.48 16.88 11.12
N GLU A 80 -7.68 16.00 11.73
CA GLU A 80 -7.30 16.08 13.14
C GLU A 80 -6.01 16.91 13.30
N ALA A 81 -5.99 17.90 14.21
CA ALA A 81 -4.76 18.60 14.53
C ALA A 81 -3.89 17.79 15.52
N PHE A 82 -2.58 17.78 15.22
CA PHE A 82 -1.53 16.91 15.76
C PHE A 82 -1.49 15.49 15.16
N GLY A 83 -1.11 15.36 13.89
CA GLY A 83 -0.77 14.03 13.32
C GLY A 83 -1.17 13.72 11.88
N ARG A 84 -1.82 14.66 11.17
CA ARG A 84 -2.01 14.73 9.69
C ARG A 84 -2.49 13.43 9.00
N SER A 85 -3.74 13.06 9.23
CA SER A 85 -4.49 12.18 8.32
C SER A 85 -5.82 12.81 7.93
N ILE A 86 -6.22 12.61 6.66
CA ILE A 86 -7.60 12.80 6.22
C ILE A 86 -8.33 11.50 6.57
N GLN A 87 -9.20 11.51 7.57
CA GLN A 87 -10.00 10.34 7.91
C GLN A 87 -11.26 10.32 7.03
N LEU A 88 -11.42 9.23 6.29
CA LEU A 88 -12.66 8.84 5.62
C LEU A 88 -13.17 7.62 6.39
N GLY A 89 -14.30 7.72 7.09
CA GLY A 89 -14.89 6.61 7.87
C GLY A 89 -15.43 7.00 9.25
N VAL A 90 -16.67 6.56 9.53
CA VAL A 90 -17.53 6.92 10.67
C VAL A 90 -17.35 6.02 11.90
N THR A 91 -17.71 6.53 13.07
CA THR A 91 -18.00 5.73 14.29
C THR A 91 -19.50 5.77 14.61
N PRO A 92 -20.19 4.64 14.90
CA PRO A 92 -19.66 3.26 14.98
C PRO A 92 -19.55 2.57 13.60
N LEU A 93 -18.66 1.59 13.52
CA LEU A 93 -18.25 0.92 12.28
C LEU A 93 -19.34 -0.02 11.72
N SER A 94 -19.89 0.31 10.55
CA SER A 94 -20.56 -0.67 9.70
C SER A 94 -19.95 -0.68 8.28
N SER A 95 -19.01 -1.61 8.09
CA SER A 95 -18.72 -2.36 6.85
C SER A 95 -17.80 -1.85 5.73
N THR A 96 -17.41 -0.59 5.57
CA THR A 96 -16.19 -0.15 4.80
C THR A 96 -16.17 1.36 4.59
N CYS A 97 -14.98 1.95 4.41
CA CYS A 97 -14.82 3.28 3.84
C CYS A 97 -14.04 3.21 2.53
N ASN A 98 -14.60 3.75 1.45
CA ASN A 98 -14.00 3.74 0.12
C ASN A 98 -13.37 5.11 -0.21
N VAL A 99 -12.09 5.12 -0.56
CA VAL A 99 -11.39 6.30 -1.11
C VAL A 99 -11.34 6.17 -2.63
N SER A 100 -12.28 6.80 -3.34
CA SER A 100 -12.27 6.81 -4.81
C SER A 100 -11.47 8.00 -5.35
N ILE A 101 -10.44 7.75 -6.14
CA ILE A 101 -9.63 8.77 -6.82
C ILE A 101 -9.81 8.60 -8.33
N PRO A 102 -10.82 9.24 -8.95
CA PRO A 102 -11.15 9.01 -10.35
C PRO A 102 -10.08 9.51 -11.33
N TYR A 103 -9.21 10.43 -10.90
CA TYR A 103 -8.06 10.90 -11.67
C TYR A 103 -6.86 11.10 -10.73
N GLY A 104 -5.83 10.25 -10.80
CA GLY A 104 -4.61 10.37 -10.01
C GLY A 104 -4.17 9.09 -9.29
N LYS A 105 -3.20 9.21 -8.36
CA LYS A 105 -2.62 8.10 -7.60
C LYS A 105 -2.81 8.31 -6.09
N LEU A 106 -3.39 7.32 -5.40
CA LEU A 106 -3.33 7.23 -3.94
C LEU A 106 -1.93 6.77 -3.52
N THR A 107 -1.23 7.55 -2.71
CA THR A 107 0.06 7.15 -2.14
C THR A 107 -0.13 6.87 -0.65
N VAL A 108 -0.01 5.60 -0.26
CA VAL A 108 -0.07 5.18 1.15
C VAL A 108 1.37 5.03 1.65
N SER A 109 1.80 5.90 2.56
CA SER A 109 3.11 5.78 3.22
C SER A 109 2.95 5.02 4.53
N GLY A 110 3.01 3.68 4.46
CA GLY A 110 2.87 2.80 5.62
C GLY A 110 2.43 1.38 5.24
N VAL A 111 2.36 0.49 6.23
CA VAL A 111 1.83 -0.87 6.06
C VAL A 111 0.32 -0.78 5.87
N VAL A 112 -0.19 -1.21 4.72
CA VAL A 112 -1.58 -1.65 4.61
C VAL A 112 -1.63 -2.96 5.39
N GLU A 113 -2.37 -3.03 6.50
CA GLU A 113 -2.64 -4.30 7.18
C GLU A 113 -3.52 -5.17 6.28
N ASN A 114 -2.90 -5.76 5.27
CA ASN A 114 -3.45 -6.86 4.53
C ASN A 114 -3.32 -8.09 5.43
N THR A 115 -4.44 -8.64 5.86
CA THR A 115 -4.49 -9.88 6.64
C THR A 115 -3.91 -11.09 5.89
N ASN A 116 -3.51 -10.94 4.62
CA ASN A 116 -2.75 -11.92 3.86
C ASN A 116 -1.31 -11.48 3.63
N TYR A 117 -0.36 -12.37 3.93
CA TYR A 117 1.04 -12.23 3.54
C TYR A 117 1.15 -12.20 2.00
N VAL A 118 1.50 -11.05 1.43
CA VAL A 118 1.71 -10.91 -0.01
C VAL A 118 3.04 -11.56 -0.38
N LEU A 119 2.99 -12.80 -0.87
CA LEU A 119 4.13 -13.45 -1.51
C LEU A 119 4.39 -12.78 -2.87
N SER A 120 5.53 -12.13 -3.04
CA SER A 120 6.00 -11.62 -4.34
C SER A 120 7.40 -12.14 -4.67
N PRO A 121 7.60 -13.47 -4.76
CA PRO A 121 8.89 -14.01 -5.19
C PRO A 121 9.14 -13.59 -6.65
N GLN A 122 10.20 -12.81 -6.86
CA GLN A 122 10.65 -12.44 -8.20
C GLN A 122 11.73 -13.42 -8.64
N LEU A 123 11.55 -14.03 -9.82
CA LEU A 123 12.60 -14.78 -10.51
C LEU A 123 13.41 -13.80 -11.35
N TYR A 124 14.64 -13.52 -10.94
CA TYR A 124 15.54 -12.70 -11.74
C TYR A 124 16.15 -13.53 -12.88
N ASP A 125 15.96 -13.11 -14.13
CA ASP A 125 16.58 -13.75 -15.28
C ASP A 125 17.97 -13.14 -15.51
N ALA A 126 19.02 -13.89 -15.16
CA ALA A 126 20.40 -13.51 -15.42
C ALA A 126 20.81 -13.75 -16.89
N GLY A 127 19.90 -14.25 -17.73
CA GLY A 127 20.08 -14.38 -19.17
C GLY A 127 20.98 -15.52 -19.61
N THR A 128 21.34 -15.50 -20.89
CA THR A 128 22.12 -16.55 -21.55
C THR A 128 23.61 -16.39 -21.29
N LYS A 129 24.27 -17.49 -20.91
CA LYS A 129 25.70 -17.57 -20.59
C LYS A 129 26.41 -18.39 -21.65
N THR A 130 27.42 -17.80 -22.26
CA THR A 130 28.29 -18.41 -23.29
C THR A 130 29.74 -18.58 -22.84
N GLY A 131 30.02 -18.26 -21.57
CA GLY A 131 31.33 -18.35 -20.92
C GLY A 131 31.18 -18.22 -19.40
N ASN A 132 32.30 -18.14 -18.68
CA ASN A 132 32.30 -17.97 -17.22
C ASN A 132 31.43 -16.78 -16.79
N PHE A 133 30.73 -16.92 -15.66
CA PHE A 133 29.77 -15.91 -15.22
C PHE A 133 29.69 -15.80 -13.70
N THR A 134 29.17 -14.67 -13.24
CA THR A 134 28.87 -14.42 -11.83
C THR A 134 27.35 -14.47 -11.62
N LEU A 135 26.93 -15.20 -10.58
CA LEU A 135 25.57 -15.15 -10.05
C LEU A 135 25.59 -14.23 -8.83
N ASP A 136 24.93 -13.08 -8.97
CA ASP A 136 24.89 -12.04 -7.94
C ASP A 136 23.58 -12.07 -7.18
N PHE A 137 23.64 -12.51 -5.92
CA PHE A 137 22.48 -12.67 -5.05
C PHE A 137 21.85 -11.35 -4.58
N ALA A 138 22.49 -10.21 -4.84
CA ALA A 138 21.85 -8.91 -4.70
C ALA A 138 20.66 -8.71 -5.67
N ASN A 139 20.63 -9.46 -6.78
CA ASN A 139 19.50 -9.44 -7.73
C ASN A 139 18.28 -10.25 -7.26
N GLY A 140 18.37 -10.89 -6.09
CA GLY A 140 17.28 -11.63 -5.47
C GLY A 140 17.58 -13.10 -5.24
N PRO A 141 16.81 -13.76 -4.35
CA PRO A 141 17.08 -15.12 -3.92
C PRO A 141 16.72 -16.18 -4.97
N CYS A 142 15.81 -15.87 -5.89
CA CYS A 142 15.40 -16.77 -6.97
C CYS A 142 15.93 -16.24 -8.30
N GLN A 143 16.78 -17.01 -8.98
CA GLN A 143 17.36 -16.61 -10.27
C GLN A 143 17.26 -17.71 -11.32
N GLN A 144 17.28 -17.32 -12.59
CA GLN A 144 17.39 -18.20 -13.74
C GLN A 144 18.63 -17.87 -14.56
N VAL A 145 19.29 -18.89 -15.11
CA VAL A 145 20.31 -18.74 -16.16
C VAL A 145 20.05 -19.71 -17.30
N THR A 146 20.40 -19.32 -18.51
CA THR A 146 20.43 -20.22 -19.67
C THR A 146 21.88 -20.52 -20.03
N ILE A 147 22.29 -21.79 -20.03
CA ILE A 147 23.63 -22.21 -20.46
C ILE A 147 23.62 -22.47 -21.96
N ASN A 148 24.47 -21.78 -22.72
CA ASN A 148 24.53 -21.91 -24.18
C ASN A 148 25.98 -21.95 -24.69
N ALA A 149 26.80 -22.82 -24.11
CA ALA A 149 28.16 -23.09 -24.54
C ALA A 149 28.60 -24.50 -24.13
N ALA A 150 29.33 -25.17 -25.01
CA ALA A 150 29.89 -26.50 -24.75
C ALA A 150 31.11 -26.37 -23.83
N GLY A 151 31.01 -26.92 -22.62
CA GLY A 151 32.11 -26.97 -21.66
C GLY A 151 31.63 -26.66 -20.25
N PRO A 152 32.52 -26.81 -19.24
CA PRO A 152 32.22 -26.33 -17.91
C PRO A 152 32.42 -24.81 -17.85
N LEU A 153 31.33 -24.08 -17.67
CA LEU A 153 31.39 -22.65 -17.35
C LEU A 153 31.69 -22.50 -15.85
N VAL A 154 32.71 -21.73 -15.50
CA VAL A 154 33.00 -21.44 -14.09
C VAL A 154 31.96 -20.45 -13.57
N ILE A 155 31.24 -20.85 -12.53
CA ILE A 155 30.31 -19.97 -11.81
C ILE A 155 31.07 -19.30 -10.67
N THR A 156 30.92 -17.98 -10.55
CA THR A 156 31.27 -17.24 -9.33
C THR A 156 29.99 -16.86 -8.60
N LEU A 157 29.95 -17.00 -7.27
CA LEU A 157 28.81 -16.59 -6.45
C LEU A 157 29.19 -15.31 -5.69
N SER A 158 28.37 -14.27 -5.76
CA SER A 158 28.65 -12.97 -5.12
C SER A 158 27.48 -12.45 -4.29
N ASN A 159 27.81 -11.57 -3.34
CA ASN A 159 26.88 -10.90 -2.44
C ASN A 159 25.91 -11.84 -1.68
N PRO A 160 26.37 -12.99 -1.15
CA PRO A 160 25.50 -13.78 -0.30
C PRO A 160 25.27 -13.08 1.05
N VAL A 161 24.14 -13.38 1.67
CA VAL A 161 23.75 -12.93 3.01
C VAL A 161 23.69 -14.16 3.91
N THR A 162 24.27 -14.07 5.10
CA THR A 162 24.26 -15.18 6.08
C THR A 162 22.81 -15.58 6.39
N GLY A 163 22.52 -16.88 6.34
CA GLY A 163 21.17 -17.43 6.46
C GLY A 163 20.35 -17.37 5.17
N GLY A 164 20.91 -16.84 4.08
CA GLY A 164 20.26 -16.75 2.78
C GLY A 164 20.04 -18.13 2.16
N ALA A 165 18.83 -18.37 1.66
CA ALA A 165 18.48 -19.50 0.83
C ALA A 165 18.24 -19.01 -0.60
N TYR A 166 18.98 -19.60 -1.54
CA TYR A 166 18.99 -19.20 -2.95
C TYR A 166 18.51 -20.35 -3.83
N LEU A 167 17.63 -20.04 -4.77
CA LEU A 167 17.16 -20.95 -5.78
C LEU A 167 17.69 -20.51 -7.14
N LEU A 168 18.35 -21.43 -7.84
CA LEU A 168 18.81 -21.23 -9.20
C LEU A 168 18.12 -22.23 -10.12
N LYS A 169 17.41 -21.72 -11.13
CA LYS A 169 16.91 -22.48 -12.26
C LYS A 169 17.95 -22.42 -13.39
N VAL A 170 18.52 -23.56 -13.74
CA VAL A 170 19.45 -23.68 -14.87
C VAL A 170 18.68 -24.25 -16.06
N VAL A 171 18.73 -23.56 -17.20
CA VAL A 171 18.10 -23.99 -18.45
C VAL A 171 19.18 -24.29 -19.48
N GLN A 172 19.11 -25.43 -20.17
CA GLN A 172 20.01 -25.70 -21.30
C GLN A 172 19.51 -25.02 -22.57
N GLY A 173 20.38 -24.22 -23.18
CA GLY A 173 20.14 -23.56 -24.46
C GLY A 173 20.35 -24.48 -25.67
N ALA A 174 20.51 -23.86 -26.84
CA ALA A 174 20.77 -24.54 -28.11
C ALA A 174 22.12 -25.28 -28.13
N THR A 175 23.10 -24.80 -27.35
CA THR A 175 24.38 -25.47 -27.11
C THR A 175 24.49 -25.86 -25.64
N PRO A 176 24.03 -27.06 -25.25
CA PRO A 176 24.06 -27.48 -23.87
C PRO A 176 25.49 -27.56 -23.30
N GLY A 177 25.61 -27.29 -22.01
CA GLY A 177 26.89 -27.23 -21.31
C GLY A 177 26.81 -27.67 -19.86
N THR A 178 27.97 -27.71 -19.21
CA THR A 178 28.09 -28.00 -17.79
C THR A 178 28.62 -26.78 -17.05
N VAL A 179 28.74 -26.87 -15.73
CA VAL A 179 29.27 -25.78 -14.92
C VAL A 179 30.26 -26.33 -13.89
N THR A 180 31.25 -25.51 -13.54
CA THR A 180 32.12 -25.74 -12.40
C THR A 180 31.64 -24.90 -11.24
N TRP A 181 31.26 -25.55 -10.15
CA TRP A 181 30.84 -24.91 -8.91
C TRP A 181 32.04 -24.42 -8.09
N PRO A 182 31.94 -23.28 -7.37
CA PRO A 182 32.98 -22.85 -6.44
C PRO A 182 33.24 -23.89 -5.35
N VAL A 183 34.48 -23.98 -4.88
CA VAL A 183 34.89 -24.85 -3.74
C VAL A 183 34.20 -24.52 -2.42
N ALA A 184 33.66 -23.31 -2.31
CA ALA A 184 32.83 -22.87 -1.20
C ALA A 184 31.46 -23.56 -1.17
N VAL A 185 31.01 -24.14 -2.29
CA VAL A 185 29.79 -24.95 -2.34
C VAL A 185 30.10 -26.38 -1.89
N LYS A 186 29.51 -26.76 -0.76
CA LYS A 186 29.55 -28.10 -0.20
C LYS A 186 28.32 -28.86 -0.66
N TRP A 187 28.57 -30.03 -1.23
CA TRP A 187 27.54 -30.96 -1.65
C TRP A 187 27.49 -32.13 -0.69
N GLY A 188 26.32 -32.77 -0.58
CA GLY A 188 26.15 -33.97 0.23
C GLY A 188 26.94 -35.17 -0.33
N ALA A 189 26.70 -36.36 0.23
CA ALA A 189 27.43 -37.58 -0.14
C ALA A 189 27.36 -37.93 -1.64
N ALA A 190 26.30 -37.51 -2.34
CA ALA A 190 26.15 -37.72 -3.79
C ALA A 190 27.10 -36.85 -4.65
N GLY A 191 27.76 -35.85 -4.05
CA GLY A 191 28.63 -34.92 -4.76
C GLY A 191 27.88 -33.79 -5.47
N ALA A 192 28.62 -33.01 -6.27
CA ALA A 192 28.06 -31.93 -7.07
C ALA A 192 27.09 -32.45 -8.14
N PRO A 193 26.07 -31.66 -8.53
CA PRO A 193 25.12 -32.08 -9.55
C PRO A 193 25.80 -32.27 -10.91
N VAL A 194 25.49 -33.39 -11.56
CA VAL A 194 25.75 -33.59 -12.98
C VAL A 194 24.56 -32.99 -13.74
N LEU A 195 24.72 -31.78 -14.26
CA LEU A 195 23.64 -31.08 -14.97
C LEU A 195 23.18 -31.87 -16.20
N SER A 196 21.89 -31.75 -16.51
CA SER A 196 21.30 -32.25 -17.75
C SER A 196 21.96 -31.54 -18.95
N THR A 197 22.25 -32.26 -20.03
CA THR A 197 22.96 -31.70 -21.21
C THR A 197 22.16 -31.79 -22.51
N VAL A 198 20.83 -31.81 -22.42
CA VAL A 198 19.93 -31.80 -23.58
C VAL A 198 19.27 -30.42 -23.68
N THR A 199 19.17 -29.87 -24.88
CA THR A 199 18.51 -28.58 -25.12
C THR A 199 17.12 -28.53 -24.50
N GLY A 200 16.83 -27.44 -23.78
CA GLY A 200 15.56 -27.20 -23.11
C GLY A 200 15.41 -27.87 -21.76
N LYS A 201 16.34 -28.75 -21.35
CA LYS A 201 16.29 -29.37 -20.02
C LYS A 201 16.54 -28.37 -18.91
N ILE A 202 15.85 -28.58 -17.79
CA ILE A 202 15.90 -27.72 -16.62
C ILE A 202 16.43 -28.50 -15.43
N ASP A 203 17.36 -27.88 -14.71
CA ASP A 203 17.86 -28.34 -13.42
C ASP A 203 17.61 -27.25 -12.37
N ILE A 204 17.24 -27.63 -11.15
CA ILE A 204 17.00 -26.73 -10.03
C ILE A 204 18.06 -26.96 -8.98
N ILE A 205 18.74 -25.89 -8.57
CA ILE A 205 19.78 -25.89 -7.56
C ILE A 205 19.33 -25.01 -6.39
N ASN A 206 19.46 -25.52 -5.17
CA ASN A 206 19.29 -24.74 -3.95
C ASN A 206 20.65 -24.56 -3.28
N LEU A 207 20.92 -23.36 -2.78
CA LEU A 207 22.13 -23.03 -2.05
C LEU A 207 21.75 -22.32 -0.75
N TYR A 208 22.14 -22.87 0.40
CA TYR A 208 22.02 -22.19 1.69
C TYR A 208 23.38 -21.66 2.14
N TYR A 209 23.48 -20.38 2.48
CA TYR A 209 24.75 -19.76 2.90
C TYR A 209 24.83 -19.59 4.42
N ASP A 210 25.89 -20.14 5.04
CA ASP A 210 26.11 -20.10 6.49
C ASP A 210 26.98 -18.93 6.96
N GLY A 211 27.43 -18.06 6.04
CA GLY A 211 28.40 -17.00 6.31
C GLY A 211 29.83 -17.31 5.86
N THR A 212 30.11 -18.54 5.43
CA THR A 212 31.42 -18.96 4.88
C THR A 212 31.25 -19.86 3.65
N ASN A 213 30.46 -20.93 3.77
CA ASN A 213 30.20 -21.92 2.74
C ASN A 213 28.75 -21.88 2.29
N TYR A 214 28.51 -22.45 1.10
CA TYR A 214 27.18 -22.77 0.63
C TYR A 214 26.92 -24.26 0.81
N TYR A 215 25.72 -24.64 1.22
CA TYR A 215 25.27 -26.03 1.27
C TYR A 215 24.27 -26.26 0.14
N GLY A 216 24.69 -27.07 -0.84
CA GLY A 216 23.96 -27.28 -2.08
C GLY A 216 23.07 -28.52 -2.06
N THR A 217 21.85 -28.37 -2.58
CA THR A 217 20.96 -29.49 -2.96
C THR A 217 20.41 -29.24 -4.36
N TYR A 218 19.87 -30.27 -5.00
CA TYR A 218 19.45 -30.16 -6.39
C TYR A 218 18.36 -31.16 -6.79
N ALA A 219 17.64 -30.83 -7.87
CA ALA A 219 16.74 -31.69 -8.61
C ALA A 219 17.02 -31.52 -10.12
N LEU A 220 17.11 -32.62 -10.87
CA LEU A 220 17.64 -32.62 -12.23
C LEU A 220 16.64 -33.17 -13.25
N GLY A 221 16.76 -32.73 -14.50
CA GLY A 221 16.19 -33.45 -15.66
C GLY A 221 14.74 -33.16 -16.02
N PHE A 222 14.16 -32.05 -15.54
CA PHE A 222 12.83 -31.60 -15.95
C PHE A 222 12.82 -31.29 -17.46
#